data_AF-A0A3M1QSQ6-F1
#
_entry.id   AF-A0A3M1QSQ6-F1
#
_cell.length_a   1.000
_cell.length_b   1.000
_cell.length_c   1.000
_cell.angle_alpha   90.00
_cell.angle_beta   90.00
_cell.angle_gamma   90.00
#
_symmetry.space_group_name_H-M   'P 1'
#
loop_
_entity.id
_entity.type
_entity.pdbx_description
1 polymer ?
#
loop_
_entity_poly.entity_id
_entity_poly.type
_entity_poly.pdbx_seq_one_letter_code
_entity_poly.pdbx_strand_id
1 'polypeptide(L)'
;MLRAVVGAGGLVAALAAIGCGARPEAPSPGASESSPRATRRPSASAAATPQVGAPRPHMIFIVADDVGYYDVGYHGSRIRTPRIDELAGSGVRLATYYTEPLCTPAR
;
A
#
# COMPACT_ATOMS: atom_id res chain seq x y z
N MET A 1 -20.67 -10.97 -46.45
CA MET A 1 -19.87 -12.21 -46.28
C MET A 1 -18.62 -12.12 -47.14
N LEU A 2 -17.48 -11.78 -46.56
CA LEU A 2 -16.16 -12.21 -47.03
C LEU A 2 -15.17 -12.01 -45.87
N ARG A 3 -14.66 -13.12 -45.35
CA ARG A 3 -13.67 -13.15 -44.27
C ARG A 3 -12.29 -12.93 -44.91
N ALA A 4 -11.46 -12.05 -44.35
CA ALA A 4 -10.04 -12.01 -44.64
C ALA A 4 -9.27 -12.64 -43.47
N VAL A 5 -8.36 -13.52 -43.86
CA VAL A 5 -7.68 -14.55 -43.08
C VAL A 5 -6.37 -14.02 -42.48
N VAL A 6 -6.02 -14.59 -41.32
CA VAL A 6 -4.77 -14.49 -40.57
C VAL A 6 -3.56 -14.93 -41.40
N GLY A 7 -2.42 -14.24 -41.28
CA GLY A 7 -1.11 -14.87 -41.44
C GLY A 7 -0.01 -14.02 -42.08
N ALA A 8 0.96 -13.58 -41.28
CA ALA A 8 2.37 -13.30 -41.62
C ALA A 8 2.99 -12.82 -40.30
N GLY A 9 4.00 -13.43 -39.70
CA GLY A 9 5.19 -14.04 -40.25
C GLY A 9 6.26 -13.72 -39.20
N GLY A 10 6.86 -14.75 -38.60
CA GLY A 10 7.97 -14.55 -37.70
C GLY A 10 9.20 -14.05 -38.44
N LEU A 11 9.99 -13.20 -37.78
CA LEU A 11 11.42 -13.11 -38.06
C LEU A 11 12.18 -12.79 -36.77
N VAL A 12 13.12 -13.68 -36.48
CA VAL A 12 14.14 -13.64 -35.44
C VAL A 12 15.31 -12.80 -35.94
N ALA A 13 15.82 -11.89 -35.12
CA ALA A 13 17.22 -11.40 -34.99
C ALA A 13 17.18 -10.06 -34.22
N ALA A 14 18.11 -9.70 -33.34
CA ALA A 14 19.53 -9.97 -33.38
C ALA A 14 20.14 -10.13 -31.97
N LEU A 15 21.02 -11.13 -31.86
CA LEU A 15 22.10 -11.18 -30.89
C LEU A 15 23.17 -10.17 -31.33
N ALA A 16 23.61 -9.29 -30.43
CA ALA A 16 24.90 -8.63 -30.54
C ALA A 16 25.64 -8.87 -29.23
N ALA A 17 26.79 -9.54 -29.33
CA ALA A 17 27.62 -9.94 -28.23
C ALA A 17 28.89 -9.07 -28.19
N ILE A 18 29.33 -8.78 -26.95
CA ILE A 18 30.71 -8.57 -26.50
C ILE A 18 31.35 -7.19 -26.79
N GLY A 19 31.30 -6.34 -25.75
CA GLY A 19 32.33 -5.38 -25.42
C GLY A 19 32.83 -5.68 -24.01
N CYS A 20 34.05 -6.18 -23.91
CA CYS A 20 34.73 -6.58 -22.68
C CYS A 20 35.34 -5.36 -21.97
N GLY A 21 35.14 -5.24 -20.65
CA GLY A 21 36.12 -4.60 -19.76
C GLY A 21 35.69 -3.37 -18.97
N ALA A 22 35.00 -3.57 -17.84
CA ALA A 22 35.20 -2.77 -16.63
C ALA A 22 34.77 -3.62 -15.43
N ARG A 23 35.70 -3.88 -14.51
CA ARG A 23 35.46 -4.66 -13.28
C ARG A 23 34.51 -3.90 -12.34
N PRO A 24 33.69 -4.60 -11.54
CA PRO A 24 32.90 -3.95 -10.49
C PRO A 24 33.83 -3.50 -9.36
N GLU A 25 33.89 -2.19 -9.13
CA GLU A 25 34.52 -1.58 -7.96
C GLU A 25 33.55 -1.70 -6.78
N ALA A 26 34.01 -2.32 -5.69
CA ALA A 26 33.22 -2.47 -4.46
C ALA A 26 33.07 -1.11 -3.77
N PRO A 27 31.87 -0.72 -3.30
CA PRO A 27 31.71 0.53 -2.57
C PRO A 27 32.29 0.42 -1.15
N SER A 28 33.28 1.26 -0.85
CA SER A 28 33.84 1.46 0.50
C SER A 28 32.87 2.25 1.40
N PRO A 29 32.78 1.96 2.71
CA PRO A 29 31.97 2.72 3.64
C PRO A 29 32.74 3.97 4.09
N GLY A 30 32.12 5.15 4.00
CA GLY A 30 32.75 6.37 4.45
C GLY A 30 31.84 7.58 4.31
N ALA A 31 31.24 7.98 5.42
CA ALA A 31 30.35 9.11 5.56
C ALA A 31 30.99 10.45 5.17
N SER A 32 30.24 11.28 4.44
CA SER A 32 30.13 12.71 4.73
C SER A 32 28.92 13.26 3.97
N GLU A 33 27.76 13.23 4.62
CA GLU A 33 26.61 14.01 4.18
C GLU A 33 26.97 15.49 4.27
N SER A 34 26.92 16.18 3.14
CA SER A 34 26.73 17.63 3.14
C SER A 34 25.87 18.04 1.95
N SER A 35 24.93 18.96 2.27
CA SER A 35 24.17 19.82 1.35
C SER A 35 22.80 19.29 0.86
N PRO A 36 21.82 20.14 0.50
CA PRO A 36 21.34 21.39 1.15
C PRO A 36 19.80 21.52 1.17
N ARG A 37 19.31 22.51 1.95
CA ARG A 37 18.14 23.38 1.66
C ARG A 37 16.75 22.73 1.41
N ALA A 38 15.99 22.66 2.51
CA ALA A 38 14.58 23.08 2.62
C ALA A 38 13.60 22.72 1.47
N THR A 39 13.04 21.51 1.49
CA THR A 39 11.72 21.25 0.89
C THR A 39 10.62 21.61 1.88
N ARG A 40 10.13 22.85 1.74
CA ARG A 40 8.79 23.36 2.10
C ARG A 40 8.00 22.50 3.11
N ARG A 41 8.13 22.83 4.40
CA ARG A 41 7.17 22.46 5.43
C ARG A 41 5.78 22.91 4.95
N PRO A 42 4.76 22.04 4.86
CA PRO A 42 3.41 22.52 4.62
C PRO A 42 3.07 23.49 5.76
N SER A 43 2.94 24.76 5.38
CA SER A 43 2.56 25.86 6.25
C SER A 43 1.22 25.54 6.90
N ALA A 44 1.08 26.00 8.14
CA ALA A 44 0.00 25.79 9.07
C ALA A 44 -1.38 25.50 8.48
N SER A 45 -2.03 24.51 9.10
CA SER A 45 -3.48 24.25 9.10
C SER A 45 -4.29 25.48 8.69
N ALA A 46 -4.93 25.40 7.53
CA ALA A 46 -6.06 26.28 7.23
C ALA A 46 -7.00 26.23 8.44
N ALA A 47 -7.24 27.39 9.04
CA ALA A 47 -8.19 27.50 10.13
C ALA A 47 -9.54 27.00 9.61
N ALA A 48 -9.99 25.86 10.14
CA ALA A 48 -11.29 25.32 9.81
C ALA A 48 -12.34 26.35 10.24
N THR A 49 -12.99 26.99 9.27
CA THR A 49 -14.20 27.78 9.53
C THR A 49 -15.19 26.85 10.25
N PRO A 50 -15.71 27.21 11.42
CA PRO A 50 -16.68 26.38 12.10
C PRO A 50 -17.89 26.25 11.17
N GLN A 51 -18.10 25.03 10.65
CA GLN A 51 -19.27 24.71 9.85
C GLN A 51 -20.48 24.73 10.79
N VAL A 52 -21.09 25.91 10.93
CA VAL A 52 -22.37 26.09 11.60
C VAL A 52 -23.42 25.44 10.71
N GLY A 53 -23.80 24.20 11.02
CA GLY A 53 -24.94 23.52 10.39
C GLY A 53 -24.68 22.09 9.90
N ALA A 54 -23.45 21.57 9.94
CA ALA A 54 -23.24 20.16 9.64
C ALA A 54 -23.64 19.30 10.85
N PRO A 55 -24.52 18.29 10.70
CA PRO A 55 -24.77 17.31 11.74
C PRO A 55 -23.45 16.71 12.21
N ARG A 56 -23.25 16.62 13.52
CA ARG A 56 -22.05 16.01 14.09
C ARG A 56 -22.02 14.53 13.68
N PRO A 57 -20.93 14.02 13.10
CA PRO A 57 -20.86 12.61 12.75
C PRO A 57 -20.90 11.75 14.01
N HIS A 58 -21.58 10.60 13.93
CA HIS A 58 -21.51 9.60 14.98
C HIS A 58 -20.24 8.75 14.80
N MET A 59 -19.50 8.54 15.88
CA MET A 59 -18.33 7.67 15.89
C MET A 59 -18.68 6.38 16.63
N ILE A 60 -18.47 5.24 15.96
CA ILE A 60 -18.71 3.91 16.52
C ILE A 60 -17.36 3.18 16.52
N PHE A 61 -16.94 2.72 17.71
CA PHE A 61 -15.74 1.91 17.86
C PHE A 61 -16.14 0.46 18.13
N ILE A 62 -15.73 -0.44 17.24
CA ILE A 62 -16.02 -1.88 17.35
C ILE A 62 -14.70 -2.58 17.63
N VAL A 63 -14.58 -3.18 18.81
CA VAL A 63 -13.42 -3.98 19.21
C VAL A 63 -13.86 -5.43 19.28
N ALA A 64 -13.19 -6.30 18.52
CA ALA A 64 -13.40 -7.73 18.56
C ALA A 64 -12.31 -8.38 19.43
N ASP A 65 -12.71 -9.32 20.29
CA ASP A 65 -11.80 -10.03 21.20
C ASP A 65 -11.16 -11.23 20.49
N ASP A 66 -9.87 -11.45 20.72
CA ASP A 66 -9.11 -12.61 20.24
C ASP A 66 -9.23 -12.94 18.74
N VAL A 67 -9.56 -11.95 17.90
CA VAL A 67 -9.64 -12.14 16.45
C VAL A 67 -8.24 -12.19 15.84
N GLY A 68 -7.90 -13.31 15.23
CA GLY A 68 -6.66 -13.50 14.50
C GLY A 68 -6.67 -12.84 13.12
N TYR A 69 -5.48 -12.63 12.56
CA TYR A 69 -5.30 -11.99 11.25
C TYR A 69 -6.08 -12.72 10.13
N TYR A 70 -6.13 -14.05 10.17
CA TYR A 70 -6.80 -14.88 9.14
C TYR A 70 -8.24 -15.26 9.48
N ASP A 71 -8.89 -14.61 10.46
CA ASP A 71 -10.28 -14.90 10.84
C ASP A 71 -11.31 -14.06 10.07
N VAL A 72 -10.86 -13.08 9.29
CA VAL A 72 -11.69 -12.19 8.48
C VAL A 72 -11.61 -12.53 6.99
N GLY A 73 -12.74 -12.49 6.30
CA GLY A 73 -12.88 -12.86 4.89
C GLY A 73 -11.96 -12.04 3.98
N TYR A 74 -11.80 -10.75 4.25
CA TYR A 74 -10.91 -9.86 3.51
C TYR A 74 -9.40 -10.17 3.61
N HIS A 75 -9.00 -11.10 4.50
CA HIS A 75 -7.65 -11.69 4.59
C HIS A 75 -7.59 -13.14 4.07
N GLY A 76 -8.64 -13.63 3.42
CA GLY A 76 -8.69 -14.98 2.86
C GLY A 76 -9.13 -16.06 3.87
N SER A 77 -9.86 -15.68 4.93
CA SER A 77 -10.43 -16.64 5.87
C SER A 77 -11.40 -17.62 5.22
N ARG A 78 -11.56 -18.80 5.82
CA ARG A 78 -12.66 -19.72 5.52
C ARG A 78 -13.98 -19.27 6.17
N ILE A 79 -13.90 -18.43 7.19
CA ILE A 79 -15.05 -17.85 7.88
C ILE A 79 -15.63 -16.74 7.01
N ARG A 80 -16.95 -16.80 6.77
CA ARG A 80 -17.65 -15.78 5.96
C ARG A 80 -18.02 -14.59 6.84
N THR A 81 -17.40 -13.44 6.58
CA THR A 81 -17.64 -12.18 7.31
C THR A 81 -18.18 -11.07 6.40
N PRO A 82 -19.32 -11.26 5.71
CA PRO A 82 -19.73 -10.40 4.60
C PRO A 82 -19.90 -8.92 4.97
N ARG A 83 -20.35 -8.62 6.19
CA ARG A 83 -20.50 -7.23 6.67
C ARG A 83 -19.17 -6.55 6.96
N ILE A 84 -18.21 -7.30 7.50
CA ILE A 84 -16.86 -6.79 7.73
C ILE A 84 -16.13 -6.60 6.40
N ASP A 85 -16.33 -7.53 5.47
CA ASP A 85 -15.74 -7.45 4.13
C ASP A 85 -16.29 -6.24 3.34
N GLU A 86 -17.59 -5.94 3.47
CA GLU A 86 -18.24 -4.74 2.93
C GLU A 86 -17.66 -3.45 3.52
N LEU A 87 -17.46 -3.40 4.85
CA LEU A 87 -16.81 -2.26 5.52
C LEU A 87 -15.35 -2.10 5.07
N ALA A 88 -14.62 -3.19 4.91
CA ALA A 88 -13.24 -3.19 4.45
C ALA A 88 -13.12 -2.76 2.97
N GLY A 89 -14.13 -3.05 2.13
CA GLY A 89 -14.16 -2.66 0.72
C GLY A 89 -14.61 -1.22 0.47
N SER A 90 -15.46 -0.67 1.34
CA SER A 90 -15.97 0.71 1.25
C SER A 90 -15.14 1.72 2.04
N GLY A 91 -14.33 1.25 3.00
CA GLY A 91 -13.53 2.08 3.90
C GLY A 91 -12.02 2.01 3.64
N VAL A 92 -11.26 2.39 4.67
CA VAL A 92 -9.80 2.28 4.69
C VAL A 92 -9.39 1.05 5.50
N ARG A 93 -8.49 0.25 4.94
CA ARG A 93 -7.90 -0.92 5.61
C ARG A 93 -6.51 -0.60 6.12
N LEU A 94 -6.25 -0.94 7.38
CA LEU A 94 -4.90 -0.94 7.93
C LEU A 94 -4.24 -2.28 7.58
N ALA A 95 -3.40 -2.30 6.56
CA ALA A 95 -2.72 -3.53 6.12
C ALA A 95 -1.72 -4.07 7.16
N THR A 96 -1.21 -3.19 8.02
CA THR A 96 -0.29 -3.52 9.11
C THR A 96 -0.68 -2.72 10.34
N TYR A 97 -1.05 -3.41 11.40
CA TYR A 97 -1.35 -2.87 12.72
C TYR A 97 -0.77 -3.82 13.77
N TYR A 98 -0.40 -3.27 14.93
CA TYR A 98 0.26 -4.02 15.99
C TYR A 98 -0.57 -3.94 17.26
N THR A 99 -0.57 -5.02 18.04
CA THR A 99 -1.22 -5.13 19.34
C THR A 99 -0.31 -5.88 20.28
N GLU A 100 -0.48 -5.64 21.58
CA GLU A 100 0.08 -6.52 22.61
C GLU A 100 -0.60 -7.91 22.53
N PRO A 101 0.13 -8.99 22.83
CA PRO A 101 -0.40 -10.36 22.77
C PRO A 101 -1.30 -10.71 23.96
N LEU A 102 -1.54 -9.76 24.87
CA LEU A 102 -2.37 -9.92 26.06
C LEU A 102 -3.53 -8.93 26.02
N CYS A 103 -4.74 -9.40 26.36
CA CYS A 103 -5.97 -8.60 26.25
C CYS A 103 -5.95 -7.34 27.14
N THR A 104 -5.39 -7.42 28.35
CA THR A 104 -5.38 -6.31 29.33
C THR A 104 -4.56 -5.10 28.86
N PRO A 105 -3.30 -5.24 28.39
CA PRO A 105 -2.55 -4.10 27.85
C PRO A 105 -2.96 -3.69 26.43
N ALA A 106 -3.70 -4.53 25.70
CA ALA A 106 -4.15 -4.23 24.34
C ALA A 106 -5.41 -3.34 24.26
N ARG A 107 -6.23 -3.33 25.31
CA ARG A 107 -7.51 -2.61 25.41
C ARG A 107 -7.35 -1.27 26.12
#